data_AF-A0A9D1HCM2-F1
#
_entry.id   AF-A0A9D1HCM2-F1
#
_cell.length_a   1.000
_cell.length_b   1.000
_cell.length_c   1.000
_cell.angle_alpha   90.00
_cell.angle_beta   90.00
_cell.angle_gamma   90.00
#
_symmetry.space_group_name_H-M   'P 1'
#
loop_
_entity.id
_entity.type
_entity.pdbx_description
1 polymer ?
#
loop_
_entity_poly.entity_id
_entity_poly.type
_entity_poly.pdbx_seq_one_letter_code
_entity_poly.pdbx_strand_id
1 'polypeptide(L)'
;LGYLPKGTKRRPLSPDMKEAWRRIERTSEQIRLLSRYGFNDLASVEKFIVSADDKIAALTKERSKVYNKLRRCTDPDTISRLKNERDSYTESLRFLRKEIRTGRGILEDTPKIKEEISKEMQMKVLQQQALNKNERKRDYIL
;
A
#
# COMPACT_ATOMS: atom_id res chain seq x y z
N LEU A 1 -20.58 -45.35 11.01
CA LEU A 1 -20.54 -43.88 11.14
C LEU A 1 -19.10 -43.44 11.29
N GLY A 2 -18.58 -42.57 10.42
CA GLY A 2 -17.21 -42.05 10.50
C GLY A 2 -17.12 -40.84 11.44
N TYR A 3 -16.07 -40.79 12.27
CA TYR A 3 -15.77 -39.65 13.14
C TYR A 3 -15.07 -38.56 12.31
N LEU A 4 -15.72 -37.40 12.14
CA LEU A 4 -15.08 -36.23 11.54
C LEU A 4 -14.22 -35.56 12.63
N PRO A 5 -12.87 -35.51 12.50
CA PRO A 5 -12.03 -34.86 13.49
C PRO A 5 -12.45 -33.39 13.62
N LYS A 6 -12.85 -33.00 14.84
CA LYS A 6 -13.23 -31.61 15.15
C LYS A 6 -12.02 -30.73 14.88
N GLY A 7 -12.06 -29.99 13.78
CA GLY A 7 -10.98 -29.14 13.30
C GLY A 7 -10.39 -28.30 14.44
N THR A 8 -9.06 -28.24 14.49
CA THR A 8 -8.30 -27.40 15.43
C THR A 8 -8.96 -26.03 15.57
N LYS A 9 -9.36 -25.64 16.79
CA LYS A 9 -9.90 -24.30 17.06
C LYS A 9 -8.85 -23.27 16.65
N ARG A 10 -8.98 -22.69 15.45
CA ARG A 10 -8.12 -21.58 15.01
C ARG A 10 -8.29 -20.46 16.02
N ARG A 11 -7.24 -20.15 16.78
CA ARG A 11 -7.22 -18.97 17.65
C ARG A 11 -6.93 -17.77 16.76
N PRO A 12 -7.85 -16.82 16.62
CA PRO A 12 -7.57 -15.61 15.85
C PRO A 12 -6.44 -14.83 16.50
N LEU A 13 -5.65 -14.10 15.70
CA LEU A 13 -4.66 -13.15 16.20
C LEU A 13 -5.32 -12.12 17.14
N SER A 14 -4.58 -11.66 18.15
CA SER A 14 -5.02 -10.55 19.01
C SER A 14 -5.24 -9.27 18.18
N PRO A 15 -6.05 -8.31 18.67
CA PRO A 15 -6.25 -7.03 17.98
C PRO A 15 -4.94 -6.32 17.63
N ASP A 16 -4.03 -6.21 18.61
CA ASP A 16 -2.72 -5.56 18.44
C ASP A 16 -1.87 -6.27 17.38
N MET A 17 -1.86 -7.60 17.40
CA MET A 17 -1.09 -8.39 16.44
C MET A 17 -1.65 -8.25 15.02
N LYS A 18 -2.97 -8.14 14.86
CA LYS A 18 -3.60 -7.85 13.55
C LYS A 18 -3.24 -6.46 13.05
N GLU A 19 -3.09 -5.49 13.94
CA GLU A 19 -2.70 -4.13 13.57
C GLU A 19 -1.23 -4.05 13.16
N ALA A 20 -0.34 -4.69 13.92
CA ALA A 20 1.06 -4.84 13.55
C ALA A 20 1.21 -5.51 12.18
N TRP A 21 0.46 -6.58 11.92
CA TRP A 21 0.47 -7.25 10.62
C TRP A 21 -0.03 -6.34 9.48
N ARG A 22 -1.11 -5.57 9.72
CA ARG A 22 -1.61 -4.58 8.74
C ARG A 22 -0.57 -3.50 8.43
N ARG A 23 0.19 -3.04 9.43
CA ARG A 23 1.28 -2.08 9.25
C ARG A 23 2.38 -2.66 8.38
N ILE A 24 2.82 -3.90 8.67
CA ILE A 24 3.85 -4.61 7.89
C ILE A 24 3.41 -4.78 6.43
N GLU A 25 2.18 -5.22 6.20
CA GLU A 25 1.66 -5.42 4.84
C GLU A 25 1.60 -4.08 4.08
N ARG A 26 1.07 -3.02 4.72
CA ARG A 26 1.00 -1.68 4.13
C ARG A 26 2.40 -1.19 3.73
N THR A 27 3.38 -1.26 4.64
CA THR A 27 4.75 -0.83 4.34
C THR A 27 5.38 -1.69 3.25
N SER A 28 5.12 -3.00 3.24
CA SER A 28 5.61 -3.90 2.19
C SER A 28 5.04 -3.55 0.81
N GLU A 29 3.74 -3.26 0.73
CA GLU A 29 3.09 -2.83 -0.51
C GLU A 29 3.65 -1.49 -1.02
N GLN A 30 3.89 -0.54 -0.12
CA GLN A 30 4.50 0.75 -0.46
C GLN A 30 5.90 0.58 -1.04
N ILE A 31 6.74 -0.22 -0.39
CA ILE A 31 8.10 -0.50 -0.88
C ILE A 31 8.05 -1.19 -2.24
N ARG A 32 7.16 -2.16 -2.43
CA ARG A 32 6.96 -2.82 -3.73
C ARG A 32 6.54 -1.84 -4.83
N LEU A 33 5.64 -0.90 -4.52
CA LEU A 33 5.21 0.13 -5.47
C LEU A 33 6.39 1.03 -5.87
N LEU A 34 7.12 1.57 -4.88
CA LEU A 34 8.29 2.42 -5.11
C LEU A 34 9.34 1.70 -5.96
N SER A 35 9.64 0.45 -5.64
CA SER A 35 10.61 -0.37 -6.37
C SER A 35 10.16 -0.69 -7.79
N ARG A 36 8.88 -1.07 -7.98
CA ARG A 36 8.33 -1.44 -9.30
C ARG A 36 8.43 -0.28 -10.30
N TYR A 37 8.18 0.94 -9.85
CA TYR A 37 8.16 2.12 -10.72
C TYR A 37 9.41 3.00 -10.59
N GLY A 38 10.37 2.63 -9.73
CA GLY A 38 11.62 3.38 -9.54
C GLY A 38 11.41 4.80 -8.98
N PHE A 39 10.42 4.99 -8.11
CA PHE A 39 10.14 6.31 -7.54
C PHE A 39 11.19 6.69 -6.48
N ASN A 40 11.84 7.83 -6.69
CA ASN A 40 12.85 8.38 -5.77
C ASN A 40 12.35 9.59 -4.98
N ASP A 41 11.21 10.16 -5.36
CA ASP A 41 10.66 11.39 -4.83
C ASP A 41 9.12 11.34 -4.76
N LEU A 42 8.54 12.17 -3.89
CA LEU A 42 7.09 12.22 -3.68
C LEU A 42 6.33 12.80 -4.88
N ALA A 43 6.94 13.73 -5.63
CA ALA A 43 6.30 14.34 -6.78
C ALA A 43 6.10 13.32 -7.92
N SER A 44 7.03 12.38 -8.09
CA SER A 44 6.85 11.24 -9.00
C SER A 44 5.67 10.35 -8.60
N VAL A 45 5.47 10.12 -7.30
CA VAL A 45 4.31 9.36 -6.79
C VAL A 45 3.00 10.11 -7.05
N GLU A 46 2.97 11.42 -6.84
CA GLU A 46 1.80 12.26 -7.14
C GLU A 46 1.44 12.23 -8.63
N LYS A 47 2.43 12.42 -9.51
CA LYS A 47 2.24 12.32 -10.97
C LYS A 47 1.72 10.94 -11.38
N PHE A 48 2.23 9.88 -10.76
CA PHE A 48 1.75 8.53 -10.99
C PHE A 48 0.27 8.41 -10.63
N ILE A 49 -0.15 8.89 -9.45
CA ILE A 49 -1.56 8.85 -9.01
C ILE A 49 -2.46 9.55 -10.02
N VAL A 50 -2.11 10.77 -10.45
CA VAL A 50 -2.89 11.52 -11.45
C VAL A 50 -3.01 10.72 -12.74
N SER A 51 -1.90 10.21 -13.27
CA SER A 51 -1.90 9.42 -14.51
C SER A 51 -2.69 8.11 -14.38
N ALA A 52 -2.73 7.51 -13.19
CA ALA A 52 -3.46 6.28 -12.92
C ALA A 52 -4.96 6.54 -12.78
N ASP A 53 -5.37 7.67 -12.20
CA ASP A 53 -6.76 8.12 -12.15
C ASP A 53 -7.29 8.39 -13.58
N ASP A 54 -6.51 9.02 -14.46
CA ASP A 54 -6.86 9.21 -15.87
C ASP A 54 -7.05 7.87 -16.60
N LYS A 55 -6.16 6.91 -16.35
CA LYS A 55 -6.28 5.53 -16.89
C LYS A 55 -7.54 4.84 -16.36
N ILE A 56 -7.89 5.01 -15.09
CA ILE A 56 -9.13 4.48 -14.52
C ILE A 56 -10.35 5.07 -15.24
N ALA A 57 -10.36 6.38 -15.50
CA ALA A 57 -11.45 7.03 -16.23
C ALA A 57 -11.60 6.45 -17.65
N ALA A 58 -10.49 6.33 -18.37
CA ALA A 58 -10.47 5.74 -19.71
C ALA A 58 -10.96 4.28 -19.72
N LEU A 59 -10.42 3.42 -18.86
CA LEU A 59 -10.82 2.00 -18.77
C LEU A 59 -12.28 1.83 -18.32
N THR A 60 -12.76 2.72 -17.46
CA THR A 60 -14.18 2.72 -17.05
C THR A 60 -15.08 3.03 -18.25
N LYS A 61 -14.69 3.99 -19.11
CA LYS A 61 -15.42 4.30 -20.34
C LYS A 61 -15.42 3.12 -21.32
N GLU A 62 -14.28 2.47 -21.53
CA GLU A 62 -14.19 1.29 -22.41
C GLU A 62 -15.04 0.12 -21.89
N ARG A 63 -14.95 -0.18 -20.59
CA ARG A 63 -15.78 -1.22 -19.96
C ARG A 63 -17.28 -0.92 -20.10
N SER A 64 -17.70 0.34 -19.99
CA SER A 64 -19.09 0.74 -20.21
C SER A 64 -19.54 0.48 -21.65
N LYS A 65 -18.66 0.67 -22.66
CA LYS A 65 -18.98 0.29 -24.05
C LYS A 65 -19.20 -1.22 -24.18
N VAL A 66 -18.40 -2.04 -23.50
CA VAL A 66 -18.59 -3.50 -23.49
C VAL A 66 -19.94 -3.88 -22.87
N TYR A 67 -20.33 -3.25 -21.75
CA TYR A 67 -21.66 -3.45 -21.17
C TYR A 67 -22.79 -3.09 -22.14
N ASN A 68 -22.66 -1.99 -22.87
CA ASN A 68 -23.64 -1.57 -23.87
C ASN A 68 -23.76 -2.59 -25.02
N LYS A 69 -22.63 -3.17 -25.47
CA LYS A 69 -22.63 -4.26 -26.47
C LYS A 69 -23.32 -5.51 -25.93
N LEU A 70 -22.96 -5.94 -24.71
CA LEU A 70 -23.55 -7.10 -24.04
C LEU A 70 -25.09 -7.00 -23.92
N ARG A 71 -25.62 -5.79 -23.64
CA ARG A 71 -27.07 -5.58 -23.49
C ARG A 71 -27.87 -5.88 -24.76
N ARG A 72 -27.25 -5.84 -25.93
CA ARG A 72 -27.92 -6.01 -27.24
C ARG A 72 -27.49 -7.29 -27.96
N CYS A 73 -26.58 -8.06 -27.38
CA CYS A 73 -25.98 -9.22 -28.01
C CYS A 73 -26.78 -10.48 -27.64
N THR A 74 -27.13 -11.30 -28.64
CA THR A 74 -27.89 -12.54 -28.47
C THR A 74 -27.05 -13.78 -28.80
N ASP A 75 -25.97 -13.61 -29.55
CA ASP A 75 -25.10 -14.71 -29.96
C ASP A 75 -24.21 -15.19 -28.79
N PRO A 76 -24.27 -16.48 -28.41
CA PRO A 76 -23.56 -17.01 -27.24
C PRO A 76 -22.02 -16.84 -27.29
N ASP A 77 -21.42 -17.02 -28.46
CA ASP A 77 -19.96 -16.97 -28.63
C ASP A 77 -19.44 -15.54 -28.45
N THR A 78 -20.10 -14.56 -29.07
CA THR A 78 -19.79 -13.15 -28.89
C THR A 78 -20.07 -12.66 -27.46
N ILE A 79 -21.14 -13.14 -26.80
CA ILE A 79 -21.38 -12.87 -25.38
C ILE A 79 -20.20 -13.35 -24.51
N SER A 80 -19.72 -14.56 -24.75
CA SER A 80 -18.58 -15.13 -24.01
C SER A 80 -17.33 -14.27 -24.16
N ARG A 81 -17.00 -13.88 -25.40
CA ARG A 81 -15.85 -12.99 -25.69
C ARG A 81 -15.98 -11.63 -25.00
N LEU A 82 -17.15 -11.00 -25.06
CA LEU A 82 -17.40 -9.70 -24.41
C LEU A 82 -17.33 -9.78 -22.88
N LYS A 83 -17.76 -10.90 -22.27
CA LYS A 83 -17.60 -11.12 -20.82
C LYS A 83 -16.12 -11.19 -20.43
N ASN A 84 -15.31 -11.94 -21.19
CA ASN A 84 -13.87 -12.02 -20.96
C ASN A 84 -13.20 -10.65 -21.10
N GLU A 85 -13.58 -9.87 -22.12
CA GLU A 85 -13.10 -8.49 -22.30
C GLU A 85 -13.45 -7.61 -21.09
N ARG A 86 -14.73 -7.62 -20.65
CA ARG A 86 -15.19 -6.90 -19.45
C ARG A 86 -14.39 -7.28 -18.20
N ASP A 87 -14.10 -8.57 -18.03
CA ASP A 87 -13.39 -9.08 -16.86
C ASP A 87 -11.93 -8.63 -16.86
N SER A 88 -11.29 -8.61 -18.03
CA SER A 88 -9.94 -8.04 -18.19
C SER A 88 -9.87 -6.55 -17.80
N TYR A 89 -10.87 -5.75 -18.20
CA TYR A 89 -10.98 -4.34 -17.75
C TYR A 89 -11.21 -4.25 -16.24
N THR A 90 -12.01 -5.15 -15.66
CA THR A 90 -12.30 -5.15 -14.23
C THR A 90 -11.07 -5.49 -13.40
N GLU A 91 -10.26 -6.45 -13.83
CA GLU A 91 -8.97 -6.75 -13.18
C GLU A 91 -7.98 -5.59 -13.30
N SER A 92 -7.87 -4.98 -14.49
CA SER A 92 -7.02 -3.79 -14.69
C SER A 92 -7.44 -2.62 -13.78
N LEU A 93 -8.75 -2.36 -13.67
CA LEU A 93 -9.29 -1.34 -12.78
C LEU A 93 -9.02 -1.66 -11.30
N ARG A 94 -9.19 -2.92 -10.89
CA ARG A 94 -8.91 -3.36 -9.52
C ARG A 94 -7.45 -3.18 -9.17
N PHE A 95 -6.55 -3.53 -10.09
CA PHE A 95 -5.12 -3.34 -9.94
C PHE A 95 -4.77 -1.85 -9.78
N LEU A 96 -5.19 -0.99 -10.71
CA LEU A 96 -4.88 0.45 -10.64
C LEU A 96 -5.42 1.11 -9.36
N ARG A 97 -6.64 0.76 -8.93
CA ARG A 97 -7.21 1.28 -7.68
C ARG A 97 -6.40 0.86 -6.45
N LYS A 98 -5.82 -0.33 -6.46
CA LYS A 98 -4.92 -0.78 -5.40
C LYS A 98 -3.65 0.06 -5.40
N GLU A 99 -3.01 0.21 -6.56
CA GLU A 99 -1.75 0.98 -6.68
C GLU A 99 -1.95 2.45 -6.28
N ILE A 100 -3.07 3.08 -6.67
CA ILE A 100 -3.40 4.46 -6.23
C ILE A 100 -3.57 4.54 -4.71
N ARG A 101 -4.26 3.59 -4.10
CA ARG A 101 -4.42 3.55 -2.64
C ARG A 101 -3.07 3.43 -1.95
N THR A 102 -2.20 2.56 -2.45
CA THR A 102 -0.84 2.40 -1.93
C THR A 102 -0.03 3.68 -2.09
N GLY A 103 -0.09 4.33 -3.27
CA GLY A 103 0.58 5.60 -3.55
C GLY A 103 0.13 6.72 -2.61
N ARG A 104 -1.18 6.88 -2.40
CA ARG A 104 -1.72 7.85 -1.43
C ARG A 104 -1.23 7.56 -0.01
N GLY A 105 -1.14 6.29 0.37
CA GLY A 105 -0.57 5.90 1.65
C GLY A 105 0.90 6.31 1.81
N ILE A 106 1.70 6.28 0.74
CA ILE A 106 3.09 6.79 0.79
C ILE A 106 3.11 8.28 1.10
N LEU A 107 2.24 9.07 0.45
CA LEU A 107 2.16 10.51 0.68
C LEU A 107 1.74 10.84 2.12
N GLU A 108 0.83 10.05 2.70
CA GLU A 108 0.39 10.19 4.10
C GLU A 108 1.45 9.77 5.12
N ASP A 109 2.20 8.70 4.85
CA ASP A 109 3.11 8.09 5.83
C ASP A 109 4.49 8.76 5.84
N THR A 110 4.96 9.23 4.68
CA THR A 110 6.28 9.85 4.55
C THR A 110 6.52 11.04 5.51
N PRO A 111 5.60 12.01 5.68
CA PRO A 111 5.84 13.11 6.62
C PRO A 111 5.95 12.62 8.08
N LYS A 112 5.14 11.64 8.48
CA LYS A 112 5.18 11.05 9.83
C LYS A 112 6.51 10.36 10.09
N ILE A 113 6.99 9.58 9.11
CA ILE A 113 8.29 8.90 9.18
C ILE A 113 9.42 9.93 9.29
N LYS A 114 9.38 11.01 8.50
CA LYS A 114 10.38 12.09 8.58
C LYS A 114 10.40 12.75 9.95
N GLU A 115 9.23 12.98 10.54
CA GLU A 115 9.10 13.56 11.88
C GLU A 115 9.67 12.62 12.96
N GLU A 116 9.34 11.33 12.91
CA GLU A 116 9.88 10.30 13.82
C GLU A 116 11.41 10.22 13.73
N ILE A 117 11.96 10.20 12.52
CA ILE A 117 13.42 10.21 12.29
C ILE A 117 14.06 11.46 12.89
N SER A 118 13.46 12.63 12.70
CA SER A 118 13.96 13.90 13.25
C SER A 118 14.01 13.87 14.78
N LYS A 119 12.95 13.38 15.44
CA LYS A 119 12.90 13.23 16.89
C LYS A 119 13.99 12.28 17.40
N GLU A 120 14.16 11.13 16.77
CA GLU A 120 15.21 10.16 17.12
C GLU A 120 16.62 10.76 16.96
N MET A 121 16.85 11.54 15.90
CA MET A 121 18.13 12.24 15.70
C MET A 121 18.39 13.27 16.80
N GLN A 122 17.39 14.07 17.17
CA GLN A 122 17.50 15.04 18.27
C GLN A 122 17.80 14.37 19.61
N MET A 123 17.10 13.27 19.92
CA MET A 123 17.33 12.50 21.14
C MET A 123 18.76 11.97 21.23
N LYS A 124 19.31 11.45 20.12
CA LYS A 124 20.71 11.00 20.06
C LYS A 124 21.71 12.13 20.31
N VAL A 125 21.47 13.30 19.73
CA VAL A 125 22.31 14.49 19.95
C VAL A 125 22.30 14.91 21.41
N LEU A 126 21.12 14.98 22.03
CA LEU A 126 20.99 15.32 23.45
C LEU A 126 21.67 14.30 24.37
N GLN A 127 21.53 13.01 24.06
CA GLN A 127 22.21 11.94 24.79
C GLN A 127 23.73 12.10 24.72
N GLN A 128 24.28 12.34 23.53
CA GLN A 128 25.72 12.56 23.36
C GLN A 128 26.20 13.80 24.13
N GLN A 129 25.46 14.90 24.10
CA GLN A 129 25.78 16.11 24.86
C GLN A 129 25.78 15.85 26.37
N ALA A 130 24.84 15.06 26.88
CA ALA A 130 24.79 14.68 28.29
C ALA A 130 26.00 13.83 28.70
N LEU A 131 26.41 12.87 27.86
CA LEU A 131 27.61 12.06 28.08
C LEU A 131 28.87 12.93 28.13
N ASN A 132 29.07 13.79 27.13
CA ASN A 132 30.24 14.69 27.07
C ASN A 132 30.29 15.65 28.28
N LYS A 133 29.13 16.12 28.76
CA LYS A 133 29.04 16.96 29.97
C LYS A 133 29.45 16.21 31.23
N ASN A 134 29.11 14.92 31.32
CA ASN A 134 29.48 14.06 32.45
C ASN A 134 30.97 13.71 32.43
N GLU A 135 31.58 13.52 31.27
CA GLU A 135 33.03 13.32 31.12
C GLU A 135 33.81 14.56 31.56
N ARG A 136 33.45 15.75 31.06
CA ARG A 136 34.05 17.01 31.50
C ARG A 136 33.99 17.20 33.01
N LYS A 137 32.87 16.87 33.65
CA LYS A 137 32.74 16.95 35.12
C LYS A 137 33.67 16.00 35.87
N ARG A 138 34.00 14.83 35.31
CA ARG A 138 34.95 13.87 35.91
C ARG A 138 36.39 14.38 35.80
N ASP A 139 36.74 14.99 34.68
CA ASP A 139 38.07 15.58 34.48
C ASP A 139 38.36 16.77 35.43
N TYR A 140 37.32 17.44 35.94
CA TYR A 140 37.46 18.50 36.95
C TYR A 140 37.59 17.99 38.41
N ILE A 141 37.41 16.68 38.65
CA ILE A 141 37.41 16.09 40.00
C ILE A 141 38.71 15.28 40.28
N LEU A 142 39.58 15.12 39.27
CA LEU A 142 40.94 14.57 39.38
C LEU A 142 41.98 15.69 39.34
#